data_AF-A0AAJ6CM80-F1
#
_entry.id   AF-A0AAJ6CM80-F1
#
_cell.length_a   1.000
_cell.length_b   1.000
_cell.length_c   1.000
_cell.angle_alpha   90.00
_cell.angle_beta   90.00
_cell.angle_gamma   90.00
#
_symmetry.space_group_name_H-M   'P 1'
#
loop_
_entity.id
_entity.type
_entity.pdbx_description
1 polymer ?
#
loop_
_entity_poly.entity_id
_entity_poly.type
_entity_poly.pdbx_seq_one_letter_code
_entity_poly.pdbx_strand_id
1 'polypeptide(L)'
;MASGFGVKGGPSRCFTFWQEFRKCYLTSESPSDCALPRDDYLECLHHTKELERTHQIHGRMIQVQHEESKRARDLAKHNNGLSLGLIDVDQDTQEAPQAA
;
A
#
# COMPACT_ATOMS: atom_id res chain seq x y z
N MET A 1 13.25 -35.01 -9.68
CA MET A 1 12.96 -33.56 -9.59
C MET A 1 11.50 -33.40 -9.19
N ALA A 2 11.20 -32.87 -8.01
CA ALA A 2 9.82 -32.65 -7.55
C ALA A 2 9.27 -31.28 -8.03
N SER A 3 9.49 -30.96 -9.32
CA SER A 3 9.09 -29.69 -9.94
C SER A 3 7.56 -29.65 -10.15
N GLY A 4 6.82 -29.38 -9.08
CA GLY A 4 5.36 -29.28 -9.13
C GLY A 4 4.62 -29.67 -7.86
N PHE A 5 5.30 -30.30 -6.89
CA PHE A 5 4.68 -30.71 -5.63
C PHE A 5 4.87 -29.65 -4.54
N GLY A 6 3.80 -29.34 -3.83
CA GLY A 6 3.82 -28.50 -2.64
C GLY A 6 4.23 -29.27 -1.39
N VAL A 7 4.42 -28.56 -0.28
CA VAL A 7 4.85 -29.11 1.02
C VAL A 7 3.93 -30.24 1.52
N LYS A 8 2.65 -30.22 1.14
CA LYS A 8 1.65 -31.24 1.52
C LYS A 8 1.55 -32.42 0.55
N GLY A 9 2.45 -32.53 -0.43
CA GLY A 9 2.44 -33.61 -1.44
C GLY A 9 1.40 -33.45 -2.55
N GLY A 10 0.52 -32.44 -2.49
CA GLY A 10 -0.37 -32.04 -3.57
C GLY A 10 0.30 -31.11 -4.59
N PRO A 11 -0.43 -30.64 -5.61
CA PRO A 11 0.07 -29.61 -6.53
C PRO A 11 0.49 -28.35 -5.76
N SER A 12 1.59 -27.73 -6.17
CA SER A 12 2.06 -26.48 -5.57
C SER A 12 1.09 -25.33 -5.86
N ARG A 13 1.14 -24.27 -5.03
CA ARG A 13 0.23 -23.10 -5.15
C ARG A 13 0.19 -22.48 -6.54
N CYS A 14 1.33 -22.39 -7.23
CA CYS A 14 1.46 -21.76 -8.55
C CYS A 14 1.59 -22.79 -9.68
N PHE A 15 1.20 -24.06 -9.44
CA PHE A 15 1.35 -25.13 -10.41
C PHE A 15 0.52 -24.91 -11.69
N THR A 16 -0.66 -24.31 -11.57
CA THR A 16 -1.53 -23.99 -12.71
C THR A 16 -0.88 -22.99 -13.66
N PHE A 17 -0.31 -21.89 -13.14
CA PHE A 17 0.42 -20.90 -13.94
C PHE A 17 1.67 -21.50 -14.59
N TRP A 18 2.37 -22.39 -13.88
CA TRP A 18 3.48 -23.14 -14.46
C TRP A 18 3.04 -24.03 -15.63
N GLN A 19 1.88 -24.70 -15.52
CA GLN A 19 1.34 -25.52 -16.61
C GLN A 19 1.02 -24.69 -17.85
N GLU A 20 0.42 -23.50 -17.68
CA GLU A 20 0.12 -22.59 -18.80
C GLU A 20 1.39 -22.05 -19.45
N PHE A 21 2.38 -21.64 -18.66
CA PHE A 21 3.69 -21.25 -19.19
C PHE A 21 4.35 -22.40 -19.96
N ARG A 22 4.37 -23.61 -19.38
CA ARG A 22 4.95 -24.78 -20.02
C ARG A 22 4.22 -25.15 -21.31
N LYS A 23 2.90 -25.03 -21.34
CA LYS A 23 2.09 -25.25 -22.54
C LYS A 23 2.49 -24.28 -23.65
N CYS A 24 2.57 -22.99 -23.34
CA CYS A 24 3.02 -21.98 -24.30
C CYS A 24 4.44 -22.27 -24.79
N TYR A 25 5.38 -22.52 -23.87
CA TYR A 25 6.80 -22.72 -24.17
C TYR A 25 7.06 -23.96 -25.05
N LEU A 26 6.23 -25.00 -24.93
CA LEU A 26 6.32 -26.20 -25.76
C LEU A 26 5.75 -25.99 -27.18
N THR A 27 4.91 -24.97 -27.37
CA THR A 27 4.25 -24.68 -28.65
C THR A 27 4.84 -23.52 -29.42
N SER A 28 5.63 -22.65 -28.78
CA SER A 28 6.22 -21.46 -29.40
C SER A 28 7.60 -21.74 -29.98
N GLU A 29 7.95 -21.03 -31.06
CA GLU A 29 9.31 -21.07 -31.64
C GLU A 29 10.28 -20.19 -30.85
N SER A 30 9.79 -19.12 -30.22
CA SER A 30 10.60 -18.21 -29.42
C SER A 30 10.15 -18.17 -27.95
N PRO A 31 11.08 -18.04 -26.98
CA PRO A 31 10.73 -17.85 -25.57
C PRO A 31 10.03 -16.53 -25.27
N SER A 32 10.21 -15.53 -26.13
CA SER A 32 9.61 -14.20 -26.01
C SER A 32 8.08 -14.22 -26.17
N ASP A 33 7.56 -15.15 -26.96
CA ASP A 33 6.12 -15.26 -27.23
C ASP A 33 5.32 -15.68 -25.98
N CYS A 34 6.01 -16.25 -24.98
CA CYS A 34 5.44 -16.72 -23.72
C CYS A 34 5.73 -15.80 -22.53
N ALA A 35 6.04 -14.52 -22.78
CA ALA A 35 6.32 -13.55 -21.72
C ALA A 35 5.12 -13.33 -20.77
N LEU A 36 3.90 -13.30 -21.31
CA LEU A 36 2.67 -13.15 -20.50
C LEU A 36 2.50 -14.29 -19.46
N PRO A 37 2.40 -15.57 -19.86
CA PRO A 37 2.23 -16.66 -18.88
C PRO A 37 3.45 -16.85 -17.98
N ARG A 38 4.65 -16.45 -18.44
CA ARG A 38 5.85 -16.38 -17.58
C ARG A 38 5.67 -15.35 -16.47
N ASP A 39 5.20 -14.17 -16.82
CA ASP A 39 5.05 -13.07 -15.87
C ASP A 39 3.97 -13.38 -14.83
N ASP A 40 2.89 -14.06 -15.21
CA ASP A 40 1.86 -14.55 -14.28
C ASP A 40 2.42 -15.61 -13.31
N TYR A 41 3.27 -16.52 -13.80
CA TYR A 41 3.94 -17.50 -12.94
C TYR A 41 4.89 -16.83 -11.94
N LEU A 42 5.67 -15.83 -12.39
CA LEU A 42 6.58 -15.08 -11.53
C LEU A 42 5.85 -14.18 -10.53
N GLU A 43 4.72 -13.60 -10.93
CA GLU A 43 3.83 -12.85 -10.07
C GLU A 43 3.29 -13.76 -8.96
N CYS A 44 2.75 -14.94 -9.28
CA CYS A 44 2.25 -15.87 -8.26
C CYS A 44 3.34 -16.33 -7.27
N LEU A 45 4.60 -16.42 -7.70
CA LEU A 45 5.70 -16.81 -6.83
C LEU A 45 6.12 -15.69 -5.86
N HIS A 46 6.20 -14.44 -6.35
CA HIS A 46 6.84 -13.34 -5.61
C HIS A 46 5.88 -12.26 -5.13
N HIS A 47 4.64 -12.23 -5.62
CA HIS A 47 3.59 -11.25 -5.29
C HIS A 47 4.05 -9.79 -5.44
N THR A 48 4.99 -9.49 -6.33
CA THR A 48 5.61 -8.15 -6.41
C THR A 48 4.58 -7.07 -6.75
N LYS A 49 3.77 -7.31 -7.78
CA LYS A 49 2.72 -6.38 -8.23
C LYS A 49 1.62 -6.24 -7.18
N GLU A 50 1.25 -7.33 -6.52
CA GLU A 50 0.22 -7.32 -5.48
C GLU A 50 0.65 -6.56 -4.23
N LEU A 51 1.90 -6.77 -3.79
CA LEU A 51 2.49 -6.03 -2.68
C LEU A 51 2.57 -4.54 -3.00
N GLU A 52 3.09 -4.18 -4.18
CA GLU A 52 3.17 -2.78 -4.62
C GLU A 52 1.78 -2.11 -4.63
N ARG A 53 0.78 -2.77 -5.23
CA ARG A 53 -0.60 -2.28 -5.25
C ARG A 53 -1.17 -2.10 -3.83
N THR A 54 -0.93 -3.06 -2.95
CA THR A 54 -1.38 -3.00 -1.55
C THR A 54 -0.76 -1.82 -0.82
N HIS A 55 0.55 -1.57 -1.01
CA HIS A 55 1.23 -0.42 -0.44
C HIS A 55 0.66 0.91 -0.96
N GLN A 56 0.37 1.02 -2.25
CA GLN A 56 -0.25 2.21 -2.83
C GLN A 56 -1.65 2.48 -2.25
N ILE A 57 -2.48 1.46 -2.15
CA ILE A 57 -3.83 1.57 -1.57
C ILE A 57 -3.75 1.95 -0.09
N HIS A 58 -2.87 1.30 0.67
CA HIS A 58 -2.68 1.58 2.08
C HIS A 58 -2.17 3.01 2.33
N GLY A 59 -1.19 3.47 1.54
CA GLY A 59 -0.69 4.84 1.60
C GLY A 59 -1.79 5.86 1.33
N ARG A 60 -2.62 5.63 0.31
CA ARG A 60 -3.79 6.48 0.03
C ARG A 60 -4.80 6.47 1.18
N MET A 61 -5.07 5.31 1.78
CA MET A 61 -5.99 5.19 2.91
C MET A 61 -5.52 6.05 4.10
N ILE A 62 -4.23 5.99 4.46
CA ILE A 62 -3.66 6.80 5.53
C ILE A 62 -3.77 8.30 5.23
N GLN A 63 -3.50 8.71 3.99
CA GLN A 63 -3.61 10.11 3.56
C GLN A 63 -5.04 10.62 3.72
N VAL A 64 -6.04 9.86 3.24
CA VAL A 64 -7.46 10.22 3.36
C VAL A 64 -7.86 10.32 4.82
N GLN A 65 -7.49 9.36 5.67
CA GLN A 65 -7.79 9.42 7.11
C GLN A 65 -7.13 10.62 7.80
N HIS A 66 -5.92 10.98 7.39
CA HIS A 66 -5.23 12.15 7.92
C HIS A 66 -5.89 13.46 7.48
N GLU A 67 -6.34 13.55 6.23
CA GLU A 67 -7.11 14.71 5.74
C GLU A 67 -8.46 14.84 6.44
N GLU A 68 -9.18 13.73 6.62
CA GLU A 68 -10.46 13.70 7.35
C GLU A 68 -10.28 14.11 8.81
N SER A 69 -9.27 13.58 9.50
CA SER A 69 -8.98 13.96 10.89
C SER A 69 -8.53 15.42 11.03
N LYS A 70 -7.77 15.95 10.06
CA LYS A 70 -7.46 17.39 10.00
C LYS A 70 -8.72 18.23 9.82
N ARG A 71 -9.58 17.89 8.85
CA ARG A 71 -10.87 18.58 8.64
C ARG A 71 -11.75 18.55 9.90
N ALA A 72 -11.82 17.41 10.58
CA ALA A 72 -12.55 17.28 11.84
C ALA A 72 -11.97 18.18 12.94
N ARG A 73 -10.64 18.28 13.06
CA ARG A 73 -9.97 19.20 13.99
C ARG A 73 -10.21 20.66 13.65
N ASP A 74 -10.18 21.03 12.37
CA ASP A 74 -10.39 22.42 11.94
C ASP A 74 -11.85 22.86 12.18
N LEU A 75 -12.82 21.97 11.91
CA LEU A 75 -14.22 22.18 12.28
C LEU A 75 -14.40 22.30 13.80
N ALA A 76 -13.70 21.48 14.58
CA ALA A 76 -13.73 21.53 16.04
C ALA A 76 -13.12 22.83 16.59
N LYS A 77 -12.06 23.37 15.98
CA LYS A 77 -11.51 24.70 16.35
C LYS A 77 -12.49 25.84 16.09
N HIS A 78 -13.27 25.76 15.01
CA HIS A 78 -14.23 26.79 14.63
C HIS A 78 -15.46 26.85 15.55
N ASN A 79 -15.80 25.74 16.22
CA ASN A 79 -16.75 25.72 17.32
C ASN A 79 -15.98 25.92 18.64
N ASN A 80 -16.02 27.12 19.20
CA ASN A 80 -15.33 27.55 20.44
C ASN A 80 -15.58 26.69 21.71
N GLY A 81 -16.24 25.53 21.62
CA GLY A 81 -16.65 24.68 22.74
C GLY A 81 -15.73 23.50 23.08
N LEU A 82 -14.67 23.22 22.32
CA LEU A 82 -13.75 22.10 22.59
C LEU A 82 -12.28 22.55 22.58
N SER A 83 -11.93 23.49 23.48
CA SER A 83 -10.52 23.68 23.85
C SER A 83 -10.09 22.44 24.65
N LEU A 84 -9.27 21.58 24.05
CA LEU A 84 -8.74 20.39 24.73
C LEU A 84 -7.66 20.74 25.78
N GLY A 85 -7.48 22.02 26.14
CA GLY A 85 -6.54 22.46 27.18
C GLY A 85 -5.07 22.13 26.91
N LEU A 86 -4.70 21.89 25.64
CA LEU A 86 -3.34 21.46 25.26
C LEU A 86 -2.38 22.64 24.96
N ILE A 87 -2.88 23.88 24.96
CA ILE A 87 -2.07 25.09 24.76
C ILE A 87 -2.62 26.16 25.72
N ASP A 88 -1.79 26.63 26.65
CA ASP A 88 -2.05 27.87 27.40
C ASP A 88 -1.85 29.06 26.44
N VAL A 89 -2.94 29.64 25.96
CA VAL A 89 -2.95 30.84 25.10
C VAL A 89 -2.93 32.08 25.99
N ASP A 90 -1.95 32.20 26.88
CA ASP A 90 -1.88 33.34 27.83
C ASP A 90 -0.44 33.87 28.04
N GLN A 91 0.48 33.75 27.07
CA GLN A 91 1.83 34.35 27.19
C GLN A 91 2.34 35.23 26.04
N ASP A 92 1.56 35.49 25.00
CA ASP A 92 1.98 36.43 23.94
C ASP A 92 1.02 37.63 23.87
N THR A 93 1.08 38.56 24.84
CA THR A 93 0.92 40.02 24.66
C THR A 93 0.94 40.71 26.05
N GLN A 94 2.11 40.89 26.65
CA GLN A 94 2.31 41.96 27.64
C GLN A 94 3.66 42.65 27.42
N GLU A 95 3.57 43.88 26.89
CA GLU A 95 4.31 45.07 27.33
C GLU A 95 5.81 45.20 26.97
N ALA A 96 6.09 45.87 25.85
CA ALA A 96 7.33 46.62 25.67
C ALA A 96 7.08 48.10 26.07
N PRO A 97 7.84 48.69 27.01
CA PRO A 97 7.54 50.01 27.55
C PRO A 97 7.91 51.13 26.57
N GLN A 98 7.08 52.17 26.56
CA GLN A 98 7.33 53.45 25.91
C GLN A 98 8.51 54.15 26.61
N ALA A 99 9.56 54.47 25.86
CA ALA A 99 10.63 55.36 26.31
C ALA A 99 10.35 56.77 25.77
N ALA A 100 10.34 57.73 26.69
CA ALA A 100 10.23 59.17 26.48
C ALA A 100 11.51 59.77 25.89
#